data_AF-A0A9D7Y9N2-F1
#
_entry.id   AF-A0A9D7Y9N2-F1
#
_cell.length_a   1.000
_cell.length_b   1.000
_cell.length_c   1.000
_cell.angle_alpha   90.00
_cell.angle_beta   90.00
_cell.angle_gamma   90.00
#
_symmetry.space_group_name_H-M   'P 1'
#
loop_
_entity.id
_entity.type
_entity.pdbx_description
1 polymer ?
#
loop_
_entity_poly.entity_id
_entity_poly.type
_entity_poly.pdbx_seq_one_letter_code
_entity_poly.pdbx_strand_id
1 'polypeptide(L)'
;MPDELFFNSNVGVVSCIMVFTAHKAHPKNKETYFGYWKDDGFVKRKIKGRYDALNKWQSVKEKWIESYINKKSIAGMSVMKSVTADDEWCAEAYMETDYNSLNEIDFIKTIKDFVFTNELYIKQWN
;
A
#
# COMPACT_ATOMS: atom_id res chain seq x y z
N MET A 1 -4.00 3.09 -1.37
CA MET A 1 -3.36 4.21 -2.11
C MET A 1 -2.12 4.68 -1.35
N PRO A 2 -1.24 5.52 -1.92
CA PRO A 2 -0.09 6.05 -1.19
C PRO A 2 -0.50 6.79 0.08
N ASP A 3 0.22 6.58 1.18
CA ASP A 3 -0.15 7.12 2.50
C ASP A 3 -0.07 8.65 2.56
N GLU A 4 0.87 9.23 1.80
CA GLU A 4 1.07 10.67 1.72
C GLU A 4 0.33 11.33 0.54
N LEU A 5 -0.70 10.69 -0.02
CA LEU A 5 -1.44 11.24 -1.15
C LEU A 5 -2.02 12.63 -0.84
N PHE A 6 -2.53 12.82 0.38
CA PHE A 6 -3.12 14.08 0.85
C PHE A 6 -2.22 14.81 1.85
N PHE A 7 -0.90 14.74 1.70
CA PHE A 7 0.06 15.35 2.64
C PHE A 7 -0.09 16.88 2.83
N ASN A 8 -0.66 17.58 1.84
CA ASN A 8 -0.94 19.02 1.88
C ASN A 8 -2.26 19.36 2.60
N SER A 9 -3.02 18.35 3.00
CA SER A 9 -4.22 18.54 3.80
C SER A 9 -3.88 18.43 5.28
N ASN A 10 -4.68 19.04 6.15
CA ASN A 10 -4.55 18.89 7.60
C ASN A 10 -5.01 17.50 8.11
N VAL A 11 -5.14 16.50 7.21
CA VAL A 11 -5.70 15.19 7.50
C VAL A 11 -4.75 14.10 6.98
N GLY A 12 -4.15 13.35 7.90
CA GLY A 12 -3.30 12.19 7.58
C GLY A 12 -4.13 10.93 7.42
N VAL A 13 -4.88 10.82 6.31
CA VAL A 13 -5.80 9.70 6.07
C VAL A 13 -5.27 8.71 5.03
N VAL A 14 -5.39 7.43 5.32
CA VAL A 14 -5.18 6.36 4.34
C VAL A 14 -6.42 6.30 3.44
N SER A 15 -6.20 6.39 2.14
CA SER A 15 -7.29 6.42 1.14
C SER A 15 -7.38 5.12 0.35
N CYS A 16 -8.61 4.80 -0.07
CA CYS A 16 -8.92 3.74 -1.00
C CYS A 16 -9.76 4.29 -2.16
N ILE A 17 -9.75 3.58 -3.30
CA ILE A 17 -10.58 3.89 -4.46
C ILE A 17 -11.44 2.66 -4.71
N MET A 18 -12.75 2.85 -4.76
CA MET A 18 -13.70 1.80 -5.11
C MET A 18 -14.37 2.13 -6.45
N VAL A 19 -14.43 1.16 -7.34
CA VAL A 19 -15.00 1.33 -8.68
C VAL A 19 -16.15 0.34 -8.86
N PHE A 20 -17.35 0.87 -9.07
CA PHE A 20 -18.56 0.10 -9.26
C PHE A 20 -19.23 0.45 -10.58
N THR A 21 -19.92 -0.52 -11.18
CA THR A 21 -20.80 -0.26 -12.32
C THR A 21 -22.21 -0.05 -11.79
N ALA A 22 -22.77 1.15 -12.01
CA ALA A 22 -24.12 1.47 -11.59
C ALA A 22 -25.15 0.47 -12.16
N HIS A 23 -26.17 0.16 -11.36
CA HIS A 23 -27.27 -0.76 -11.69
C HIS A 23 -26.86 -2.19 -12.08
N LYS A 24 -25.63 -2.60 -11.76
CA LYS A 24 -25.15 -3.96 -12.02
C LYS A 24 -24.70 -4.61 -10.72
N ALA A 25 -25.52 -5.55 -10.23
CA ALA A 25 -25.14 -6.36 -9.08
C ALA A 25 -23.86 -7.15 -9.38
N HIS A 26 -22.97 -7.25 -8.38
CA HIS A 26 -21.75 -8.03 -8.50
C HIS A 26 -22.07 -9.53 -8.37
N PRO A 27 -21.77 -10.38 -9.37
CA PRO A 27 -22.05 -11.80 -9.30
C PRO A 27 -21.20 -12.51 -8.24
N LYS A 28 -21.78 -13.50 -7.52
CA LYS A 28 -21.05 -14.27 -6.49
C LYS A 28 -19.80 -14.98 -7.02
N ASN A 29 -19.86 -15.48 -8.25
CA ASN A 29 -18.76 -16.17 -8.92
C ASN A 29 -17.79 -15.24 -9.65
N LYS A 30 -17.94 -13.92 -9.50
CA LYS A 30 -17.03 -12.94 -10.10
C LYS A 30 -16.04 -12.47 -9.06
N GLU A 31 -14.77 -12.59 -9.37
CA GLU A 31 -13.71 -12.07 -8.51
C GLU A 31 -13.66 -10.53 -8.57
N THR A 32 -13.33 -9.94 -7.43
CA THR A 32 -13.04 -8.52 -7.28
C THR A 32 -11.54 -8.30 -7.47
N TYR A 33 -11.19 -7.22 -8.17
CA TYR A 33 -9.80 -6.80 -8.30
C TYR A 33 -9.41 -5.93 -7.11
N PHE A 34 -8.35 -6.34 -6.41
CA PHE A 34 -7.72 -5.55 -5.37
C PHE A 34 -6.36 -5.06 -5.87
N GLY A 35 -6.16 -3.74 -5.84
CA GLY A 35 -4.91 -3.09 -6.22
C GLY A 35 -4.21 -2.51 -4.99
N TYR A 36 -3.01 -3.00 -4.69
CA TYR A 36 -2.17 -2.50 -3.61
C TYR A 36 -1.21 -1.40 -4.13
N TRP A 37 -1.82 -0.29 -4.50
CA TRP A 37 -1.15 0.84 -5.14
C TRP A 37 -0.59 1.81 -4.10
N LYS A 38 0.47 1.39 -3.38
CA LYS A 38 1.09 2.17 -2.30
C LYS A 38 2.21 3.10 -2.76
N ASP A 39 2.96 2.72 -3.79
CA ASP A 39 4.09 3.49 -4.31
C ASP A 39 3.81 3.97 -5.74
N ASP A 40 3.49 5.26 -5.88
CA ASP A 40 3.30 5.93 -7.17
C ASP A 40 4.58 6.59 -7.71
N GLY A 41 5.71 6.45 -7.00
CA GLY A 41 6.99 7.05 -7.35
C GLY A 41 7.15 8.54 -7.00
N PHE A 42 6.14 9.18 -6.41
CA PHE A 42 6.24 10.58 -6.00
C PHE A 42 7.11 10.71 -4.74
N VAL A 43 7.85 11.81 -4.66
CA VAL A 43 8.69 12.12 -3.49
C VAL A 43 8.27 13.43 -2.85
N LYS A 44 8.35 13.49 -1.53
CA LYS A 44 8.06 14.67 -0.73
C LYS A 44 9.33 15.45 -0.43
N ARG A 45 9.34 16.75 -0.68
CA ARG A 45 10.43 17.68 -0.31
C ARG A 45 9.87 18.91 0.40
N LYS A 46 10.59 19.39 1.43
CA LYS A 46 10.13 20.48 2.32
C LYS A 46 9.56 21.72 1.59
N ILE A 47 10.19 22.15 0.50
CA ILE A 47 9.80 23.38 -0.22
C ILE A 47 8.87 23.08 -1.40
N LYS A 48 9.07 21.96 -2.10
CA LYS A 48 8.36 21.64 -3.35
C LYS A 48 7.11 20.80 -3.15
N GLY A 49 6.84 20.35 -1.92
CA GLY A 49 5.78 19.40 -1.65
C GLY A 49 6.07 18.02 -2.27
N ARG A 50 4.99 17.31 -2.64
CA ARG A 50 5.01 15.98 -3.25
C ARG A 50 4.92 16.12 -4.76
N TYR A 51 5.92 15.64 -5.47
CA TYR A 51 5.97 15.71 -6.92
C TYR A 51 6.74 14.52 -7.50
N ASP A 52 6.53 14.24 -8.78
CA ASP A 52 7.25 13.19 -9.51
C ASP A 52 8.66 13.69 -9.90
N ALA A 53 9.61 13.58 -8.96
CA ALA A 53 10.97 14.07 -9.18
C ALA A 53 11.78 13.21 -10.16
N LEU A 54 11.36 11.96 -10.39
CA LEU A 54 12.11 10.97 -11.15
C LEU A 54 11.41 10.60 -12.47
N ASN A 55 10.33 11.30 -12.83
CA ASN A 55 9.47 11.01 -13.99
C ASN A 55 9.01 9.54 -14.03
N LYS A 56 8.72 8.96 -12.86
CA LYS A 56 8.30 7.56 -12.72
C LYS A 56 6.78 7.40 -12.85
N TRP A 57 6.01 8.47 -12.66
CA TRP A 57 4.56 8.37 -12.57
C TRP A 57 3.94 7.76 -13.82
N GLN A 58 4.43 8.15 -15.00
CA GLN A 58 3.85 7.68 -16.26
C GLN A 58 3.94 6.15 -16.40
N SER A 59 5.10 5.55 -16.12
CA SER A 59 5.28 4.10 -16.21
C SER A 59 4.54 3.35 -15.10
N VAL A 60 4.52 3.90 -13.89
CA VAL A 60 3.75 3.32 -12.77
C VAL A 60 2.25 3.33 -13.07
N LYS A 61 1.73 4.45 -13.57
CA LYS A 61 0.33 4.61 -13.97
C LYS A 61 -0.05 3.62 -15.06
N GLU A 62 0.76 3.48 -16.11
CA GLU A 62 0.51 2.52 -17.19
C GLU A 62 0.43 1.10 -16.64
N LYS A 63 1.38 0.69 -15.79
CA LYS A 63 1.39 -0.62 -15.14
C LYS A 63 0.15 -0.88 -14.28
N TRP A 64 -0.28 0.12 -13.50
CA TRP A 64 -1.48 0.02 -12.67
C TRP A 64 -2.75 -0.14 -13.51
N ILE A 65 -2.91 0.69 -14.53
CA ILE A 65 -4.05 0.64 -15.45
C ILE A 65 -4.08 -0.69 -16.20
N GLU A 66 -2.95 -1.12 -16.74
CA GLU A 66 -2.82 -2.40 -17.43
C GLU A 66 -3.23 -3.57 -16.53
N SER A 67 -2.74 -3.58 -15.29
CA SER A 67 -3.10 -4.60 -14.29
C SER A 67 -4.60 -4.61 -13.99
N TYR A 68 -5.20 -3.43 -13.80
CA TYR A 68 -6.62 -3.30 -13.51
C TYR A 68 -7.52 -3.68 -14.69
N ILE A 69 -7.19 -3.27 -15.91
CA ILE A 69 -7.96 -3.57 -17.12
C ILE A 69 -7.92 -5.07 -17.39
N ASN A 70 -6.73 -5.66 -17.33
CA ASN A 70 -6.52 -7.07 -17.64
C ASN A 70 -6.74 -8.00 -16.45
N LYS A 71 -7.12 -7.47 -15.27
CA LYS A 71 -7.37 -8.24 -14.05
C LYS A 71 -6.21 -9.17 -13.66
N LYS A 72 -4.98 -8.66 -13.78
CA LYS A 72 -3.76 -9.42 -13.49
C LYS A 72 -3.53 -9.50 -11.97
N SER A 73 -3.26 -10.71 -11.48
CA SER A 73 -2.74 -10.94 -10.12
C SER A 73 -1.22 -10.88 -10.16
N ILE A 74 -0.63 -9.94 -9.42
CA ILE A 74 0.81 -9.67 -9.41
C ILE A 74 1.24 -9.53 -7.94
N ALA A 75 2.13 -10.43 -7.49
CA ALA A 75 2.64 -10.41 -6.12
C ALA A 75 3.15 -9.02 -5.73
N GLY A 76 2.76 -8.54 -4.54
CA GLY A 76 3.11 -7.21 -4.06
C GLY A 76 2.38 -6.03 -4.74
N MET A 77 1.51 -6.25 -5.73
CA MET A 77 0.81 -5.16 -6.44
C MET A 77 -0.70 -5.36 -6.62
N SER A 78 -1.17 -6.57 -6.90
CA SER A 78 -2.60 -6.83 -7.14
C SER A 78 -2.98 -8.29 -6.93
N VAL A 79 -4.24 -8.51 -6.57
CA VAL A 79 -4.82 -9.85 -6.42
C VAL A 79 -6.28 -9.86 -6.86
N MET A 80 -6.68 -10.94 -7.52
CA MET A 80 -8.07 -11.26 -7.81
C MET A 80 -8.60 -12.20 -6.74
N LYS A 81 -9.74 -11.86 -6.13
CA LYS A 81 -10.36 -12.68 -5.08
C LYS A 81 -11.88 -12.54 -5.11
N SER A 82 -12.59 -13.65 -4.97
CA SER A 82 -14.02 -13.62 -4.67
C SER A 82 -14.23 -13.32 -3.18
N VAL A 83 -14.98 -12.26 -2.90
CA VAL A 83 -15.28 -11.78 -1.54
C VAL A 83 -16.78 -11.48 -1.40
N THR A 84 -17.26 -11.56 -0.18
CA THR A 84 -18.62 -11.25 0.26
C THR A 84 -18.64 -9.96 1.10
N ALA A 85 -19.82 -9.56 1.58
CA ALA A 85 -19.94 -8.36 2.42
C ALA A 85 -19.33 -8.55 3.83
N ASP A 86 -19.18 -9.80 4.27
CA ASP A 86 -18.65 -10.14 5.60
C ASP A 86 -17.13 -10.33 5.60
N ASP A 87 -16.51 -10.34 4.43
CA ASP A 87 -15.06 -10.50 4.26
C ASP A 87 -14.32 -9.16 4.39
N GLU A 88 -13.00 -9.21 4.61
CA GLU A 88 -12.15 -8.02 4.69
C GLU A 88 -12.00 -7.38 3.29
N TRP A 89 -12.22 -6.07 3.16
CA TRP A 89 -12.10 -5.37 1.86
C TRP A 89 -10.74 -4.66 1.69
N CYS A 90 -9.67 -5.26 2.22
CA CYS A 90 -8.29 -4.80 2.09
C CYS A 90 -7.48 -5.75 1.22
N ALA A 91 -6.62 -5.20 0.34
CA ALA A 91 -5.81 -6.02 -0.57
C ALA A 91 -4.82 -6.90 0.21
N GLU A 92 -4.24 -6.35 1.28
CA GLU A 92 -3.26 -6.98 2.16
C GLU A 92 -3.76 -8.31 2.76
N ALA A 93 -5.07 -8.45 2.98
CA ALA A 93 -5.66 -9.67 3.53
C ALA A 93 -5.56 -10.88 2.59
N TYR A 94 -5.37 -10.62 1.29
CA TYR A 94 -5.36 -11.65 0.24
C TYR A 94 -4.05 -11.73 -0.53
N MET A 95 -3.10 -10.85 -0.22
CA MET A 95 -1.81 -10.83 -0.89
C MET A 95 -0.83 -11.76 -0.19
N GLU A 96 -0.17 -12.61 -0.97
CA GLU A 96 1.00 -13.34 -0.47
C GLU A 96 2.11 -12.32 -0.17
N THR A 97 2.52 -12.28 1.09
CA THR A 97 3.63 -11.45 1.53
C THR A 97 4.91 -12.23 1.23
N ASP A 98 5.76 -11.69 0.38
CA ASP A 98 7.05 -12.30 0.06
C ASP A 98 8.05 -12.07 1.21
N TYR A 99 8.15 -13.06 2.10
CA TYR A 99 9.09 -13.06 3.22
C TYR A 99 10.52 -13.44 2.83
N ASN A 100 10.81 -13.71 1.55
CA ASN A 100 12.17 -14.12 1.12
C ASN A 100 13.22 -13.04 1.37
N SER A 101 12.81 -11.77 1.52
CA SER A 101 13.70 -10.66 1.83
C SER A 101 14.00 -10.52 3.33
N LEU A 102 13.22 -11.17 4.21
CA LEU A 102 13.34 -11.04 5.66
C LEU A 102 14.49 -11.90 6.17
N ASN A 103 15.55 -11.25 6.64
CA ASN A 103 16.77 -11.92 7.07
C ASN A 103 17.11 -11.61 8.54
N GLU A 104 18.07 -12.37 9.08
CA GLU A 104 18.49 -12.23 10.49
C GLU A 104 19.01 -10.82 10.81
N ILE A 105 19.58 -10.11 9.83
CA ILE A 105 20.11 -8.76 10.02
C ILE A 105 18.97 -7.77 10.28
N ASP A 106 17.84 -7.91 9.56
CA ASP A 106 16.65 -7.07 9.78
C ASP A 106 16.06 -7.29 11.18
N PHE A 107 16.06 -8.54 11.66
CA PHE A 107 15.64 -8.86 13.03
C PHE A 107 16.57 -8.24 14.08
N ILE A 108 17.89 -8.43 13.94
CA ILE A 108 18.89 -7.86 14.85
C ILE A 108 18.79 -6.34 14.88
N LYS A 109 18.60 -5.70 13.71
CA LYS A 109 18.44 -4.25 13.61
C LYS A 109 17.21 -3.79 14.39
N THR A 110 16.07 -4.45 14.19
CA THR A 110 14.81 -4.10 14.87
C THR A 110 14.95 -4.20 16.40
N ILE A 111 15.59 -5.27 16.90
CA ILE A 111 15.88 -5.43 18.34
C ILE A 111 16.79 -4.31 18.85
N LYS A 112 17.86 -3.99 18.12
CA LYS A 112 18.80 -2.91 18.50
C LYS A 112 18.10 -1.56 18.55
N ASP A 113 17.29 -1.23 17.55
CA ASP A 113 16.53 0.02 17.49
C ASP A 113 15.54 0.12 18.66
N PHE A 114 14.88 -0.99 19.01
CA PHE A 114 13.99 -1.05 20.18
C PHE A 114 14.73 -0.84 21.50
N VAL A 115 15.84 -1.56 21.73
CA VAL A 115 16.65 -1.42 22.96
C VAL A 115 17.22 -0.01 23.07
N PHE A 116 17.76 0.53 21.97
CA PHE A 116 18.31 1.88 21.94
C PHE A 116 17.25 2.94 22.28
N THR A 117 16.04 2.82 21.71
CA THR A 117 14.92 3.71 22.02
C THR A 117 14.51 3.61 23.49
N ASN A 118 14.47 2.39 24.05
CA ASN A 118 14.13 2.16 25.45
C ASN A 118 15.17 2.76 26.42
N GLU A 119 16.46 2.55 26.16
CA GLU A 119 17.54 3.10 26.97
C GLU A 119 17.59 4.64 26.95
N LEU A 120 17.37 5.25 25.79
CA LEU A 120 17.43 6.71 25.66
C LEU A 120 16.19 7.42 26.22
N TYR A 121 15.00 6.88 26.00
CA TYR A 121 13.76 7.62 26.23
C TYR A 121 12.92 7.13 27.40
N ILE A 122 13.07 5.86 27.82
CA ILE A 122 12.22 5.28 28.87
C ILE A 122 12.95 5.25 30.22
N LYS A 123 14.27 5.05 30.24
CA LYS A 123 15.06 5.07 31.48
C LYS A 123 15.44 6.45 32.01
N GLN A 124 15.41 7.51 31.20
CA GLN A 124 15.73 8.87 31.67
C GLN A 124 14.59 9.51 32.50
N TRP A 125 13.43 8.84 32.61
CA TRP A 125 12.24 9.35 33.31
C TRP A 125 11.86 8.53 34.56
N ASN A 126 12.68 7.56 34.96
CA ASN A 126 12.59 6.83 36.23
C ASN A 126 13.82 7.15 37.10
#